data_AF-I4EH81-F1
#
_entry.id   AF-I4EH81-F1
#
_cell.length_a   1.000
_cell.length_b   1.000
_cell.length_c   1.000
_cell.angle_alpha   90.00
_cell.angle_beta   90.00
_cell.angle_gamma   90.00
#
_symmetry.space_group_name_H-M   'P 1'
#
loop_
_entity.id
_entity.type
_entity.pdbx_description
1 polymer ?
#
loop_
_entity_poly.entity_id
_entity_poly.type
_entity_poly.pdbx_seq_one_letter_code
_entity_poly.pdbx_strand_id
1 'polypeptide(L)'
;MTRLLKFSPRSAIALLWILFILYPNPLLLARSIAHALNPPVEPAAVQAWADELPNDPAYIEQQVLGRFVPYAVPWQSYGVPWYYPTTSEVVAMGKGDCQARMLVLASILKAKDIPYRLEASLDHIWVDYPGKQSNELENAELALLQDGKLQLPERWDWGQSYRIEKDYFWDTMPLERKLLLFGGLLVILLWRVAGERIVSWMALTPGPDGASPNSRRGETVGGDASLPRNE
;
A
#
# COMPACT_ATOMS: atom_id res chain seq x y z
N MET A 1 3.38 20.85 -25.11
CA MET A 1 2.79 21.60 -23.96
C MET A 1 2.48 20.60 -22.85
N THR A 2 3.37 20.48 -21.87
CA THR A 2 3.24 19.53 -20.75
C THR A 2 2.28 20.12 -19.72
N ARG A 3 1.05 19.59 -19.64
CA ARG A 3 0.17 19.86 -18.50
C ARG A 3 0.82 19.23 -17.27
N LEU A 4 1.54 20.03 -16.47
CA LEU A 4 1.90 19.65 -15.12
C LEU A 4 0.61 19.29 -14.38
N LEU A 5 0.47 18.03 -13.96
CA LEU A 5 -0.57 17.58 -13.06
C LEU A 5 -0.53 18.51 -11.84
N LYS A 6 -1.52 19.39 -11.68
CA LYS A 6 -1.63 20.22 -10.49
C LYS A 6 -2.08 19.32 -9.34
N PHE A 7 -1.11 18.85 -8.55
CA PHE A 7 -1.38 18.09 -7.34
C PHE A 7 -2.11 18.98 -6.34
N SER A 8 -3.40 18.72 -6.11
CA SER A 8 -4.13 19.43 -5.06
C SER A 8 -3.69 18.90 -3.69
N PRO A 9 -3.71 19.73 -2.62
CA PRO A 9 -3.48 19.25 -1.26
C PRO A 9 -4.39 18.07 -0.87
N ARG A 10 -5.63 18.03 -1.39
CA ARG A 10 -6.56 16.92 -1.17
C ARG A 10 -6.07 15.62 -1.80
N SER A 11 -5.52 15.70 -3.00
CA SER A 11 -4.92 14.55 -3.69
C SER A 11 -3.72 14.02 -2.90
N ALA A 12 -2.89 14.90 -2.35
CA ALA A 12 -1.77 14.50 -1.49
C ALA A 12 -2.26 13.81 -0.19
N ILE A 13 -3.25 14.38 0.49
CA ILE A 13 -3.83 13.78 1.71
C ILE A 13 -4.49 12.43 1.40
N ALA A 14 -5.21 12.32 0.28
CA ALA A 14 -5.81 11.06 -0.15
C ALA A 14 -4.75 9.99 -0.43
N LEU A 15 -3.66 10.33 -1.11
CA LEU A 15 -2.56 9.39 -1.34
C LEU A 15 -1.88 8.97 -0.04
N LEU A 16 -1.64 9.90 0.88
CA LEU A 16 -1.08 9.59 2.20
C LEU A 16 -2.02 8.69 3.01
N TRP A 17 -3.33 8.93 2.94
CA TRP A 17 -4.33 8.07 3.57
C TRP A 17 -4.30 6.65 2.99
N ILE A 18 -4.32 6.53 1.66
CA ILE A 18 -4.21 5.23 0.98
C ILE A 18 -2.93 4.51 1.41
N LEU A 19 -1.79 5.20 1.37
CA LEU A 19 -0.50 4.62 1.75
C LEU A 19 -0.50 4.18 3.22
N PHE A 20 -1.05 4.97 4.13
CA PHE A 20 -1.11 4.64 5.55
C PHE A 20 -2.01 3.44 5.84
N ILE A 21 -3.15 3.31 5.15
CA ILE A 21 -4.05 2.17 5.32
C ILE A 21 -3.44 0.88 4.77
N LEU A 22 -2.77 0.96 3.62
CA LEU A 22 -2.13 -0.18 2.98
C LEU A 22 -0.81 -0.57 3.68
N TYR A 23 -0.05 0.42 4.14
CA TYR A 23 1.25 0.27 4.80
C TYR A 23 1.32 1.16 6.04
N PRO A 24 0.76 0.70 7.18
CA PRO A 24 0.88 1.43 8.46
C PRO A 24 2.34 1.66 8.85
N ASN A 25 3.22 0.73 8.46
CA ASN A 25 4.65 0.87 8.50
C ASN A 25 5.20 1.02 7.06
N PRO A 26 5.48 2.24 6.58
CA PRO A 26 5.96 2.45 5.21
C PRO A 26 7.35 1.86 4.96
N LEU A 27 8.12 1.54 6.01
CA LEU A 27 9.42 0.87 5.88
C LEU A 27 9.27 -0.54 5.28
N LEU A 28 8.11 -1.21 5.47
CA LEU A 28 7.87 -2.51 4.86
C LEU A 28 7.83 -2.43 3.34
N LEU A 29 7.23 -1.38 2.77
CA LEU A 29 7.23 -1.15 1.33
C LEU A 29 8.65 -0.89 0.81
N ALA A 30 9.40 0.00 1.47
CA ALA A 30 10.77 0.32 1.08
C ALA A 30 11.68 -0.92 1.14
N ARG A 31 11.58 -1.71 2.21
CA ARG A 31 12.33 -2.97 2.37
C ARG A 31 11.94 -3.98 1.29
N SER A 32 10.65 -4.10 1.00
CA SER A 32 10.17 -5.04 -0.02
C SER A 32 10.69 -4.69 -1.42
N ILE A 33 10.75 -3.40 -1.75
CA ILE A 33 11.36 -2.94 -3.01
C ILE A 33 12.84 -3.31 -3.04
N ALA A 34 13.58 -3.05 -1.96
CA ALA A 34 15.01 -3.40 -1.88
C ALA A 34 15.24 -4.91 -2.05
N HIS A 35 14.43 -5.75 -1.41
CA HIS A 35 14.48 -7.20 -1.53
C HIS A 35 14.06 -7.69 -2.92
N ALA A 36 13.08 -7.05 -3.57
CA ALA A 36 12.72 -7.41 -4.93
C ALA A 36 13.87 -7.16 -5.93
N LEU A 37 14.66 -6.10 -5.70
CA LEU A 37 15.85 -5.80 -6.51
C LEU A 37 17.04 -6.72 -6.17
N ASN A 38 17.14 -7.16 -4.92
CA ASN A 38 18.19 -8.07 -4.45
C ASN A 38 17.58 -9.15 -3.53
N PRO A 39 17.07 -10.26 -4.10
CA PRO A 39 16.36 -11.30 -3.34
C PRO A 39 17.20 -11.87 -2.19
N PRO A 40 16.71 -11.83 -0.94
CA PRO A 40 17.45 -12.30 0.24
C PRO A 40 17.44 -13.83 0.36
N VAL A 41 18.21 -14.51 -0.49
CA VAL A 41 18.41 -15.97 -0.45
C VAL A 41 19.45 -16.32 0.63
N GLU A 42 19.00 -16.93 1.73
CA GLU A 42 19.79 -17.22 2.93
C GLU A 42 19.87 -18.74 3.22
N PRO A 43 20.91 -19.44 2.72
CA PRO A 43 21.10 -20.89 2.95
C PRO A 43 21.11 -21.27 4.44
N ALA A 44 21.74 -20.43 5.27
CA ALA A 44 21.85 -20.68 6.71
C ALA A 44 20.50 -20.76 7.43
N ALA A 45 19.46 -20.06 6.93
CA ALA A 45 18.14 -20.05 7.54
C ALA A 45 17.37 -21.37 7.35
N VAL A 46 17.75 -22.16 6.34
CA VAL A 46 17.08 -23.40 5.94
C VAL A 46 17.98 -24.63 6.07
N GLN A 47 19.15 -24.50 6.69
CA GLN A 47 20.16 -25.57 6.75
C GLN A 47 19.58 -26.86 7.34
N ALA A 48 18.80 -26.76 8.42
CA ALA A 48 18.17 -27.93 9.04
C ALA A 48 17.24 -28.70 8.07
N TRP A 49 16.48 -27.98 7.22
CA TRP A 49 15.66 -28.62 6.19
C TRP A 49 16.52 -29.20 5.07
N ALA A 50 17.56 -28.48 4.66
CA ALA A 50 18.47 -28.94 3.61
C ALA A 50 19.19 -30.25 3.99
N ASP A 51 19.55 -30.41 5.27
CA ASP A 51 20.22 -31.61 5.81
C ASP A 51 19.27 -32.83 5.84
N GLU A 52 17.97 -32.62 6.07
CA GLU A 52 16.96 -33.68 6.11
C GLU A 52 16.51 -34.14 4.71
N LEU A 53 16.60 -33.28 3.70
CA LEU A 53 16.08 -33.53 2.36
C LEU A 53 17.10 -34.24 1.45
N PRO A 54 16.64 -35.14 0.57
CA PRO A 54 17.50 -35.72 -0.46
C PRO A 54 17.96 -34.67 -1.47
N ASN A 55 19.01 -34.97 -2.23
CA ASN A 55 19.50 -34.12 -3.34
C ASN A 55 18.64 -34.29 -4.61
N ASP A 56 17.33 -34.13 -4.47
CA ASP A 56 16.36 -34.16 -5.57
C ASP A 56 15.58 -32.83 -5.58
N PRO A 57 15.84 -31.91 -6.53
CA PRO A 57 15.22 -30.59 -6.54
C PRO A 57 13.71 -30.64 -6.73
N ALA A 58 13.18 -31.62 -7.47
CA ALA A 58 11.74 -31.77 -7.66
C ALA A 58 11.05 -32.21 -6.35
N TYR A 59 11.67 -33.14 -5.62
CA TYR A 59 11.19 -33.52 -4.30
C TYR A 59 11.28 -32.36 -3.28
N ILE A 60 12.39 -31.62 -3.29
CA ILE A 60 12.57 -30.43 -2.43
C ILE A 60 11.46 -29.41 -2.70
N GLU A 61 11.20 -29.08 -3.96
CA GLU A 61 10.13 -28.15 -4.35
C GLU A 61 8.77 -28.63 -3.81
N GLN A 62 8.44 -29.91 -3.97
CA GLN A 62 7.20 -30.47 -3.42
C GLN A 62 7.11 -30.31 -1.89
N GLN A 63 8.21 -30.50 -1.16
CA GLN A 63 8.21 -30.30 0.29
C GLN A 63 8.06 -28.83 0.67
N VAL A 64 8.68 -27.90 -0.07
CA VAL A 64 8.52 -26.46 0.15
C VAL A 64 7.07 -26.05 -0.07
N LEU A 65 6.45 -26.46 -1.18
CA LEU A 65 5.09 -26.08 -1.54
C LEU A 65 4.02 -26.76 -0.66
N GLY A 66 4.24 -28.03 -0.31
CA GLY A 66 3.24 -28.85 0.39
C GLY A 66 3.34 -28.81 1.92
N ARG A 67 4.55 -28.62 2.47
CA ARG A 67 4.80 -28.80 3.90
C ARG A 67 5.44 -27.60 4.58
N PHE A 68 6.55 -27.08 4.06
CA PHE A 68 7.32 -26.05 4.77
C PHE A 68 6.74 -24.65 4.64
N VAL A 69 6.17 -24.32 3.47
CA VAL A 69 5.60 -23.01 3.19
C VAL A 69 4.21 -23.17 2.56
N PRO A 70 3.18 -23.53 3.35
CA PRO A 70 1.78 -23.44 2.93
C PRO A 70 1.45 -22.05 2.37
N TYR A 71 0.59 -22.01 1.35
CA TYR A 71 0.32 -20.77 0.62
C TYR A 71 -0.47 -19.79 1.50
N ALA A 72 0.02 -18.56 1.63
CA ALA A 72 -0.66 -17.48 2.31
C ALA A 72 -0.27 -16.12 1.72
N VAL A 73 -1.26 -15.31 1.34
CA VAL A 73 -1.01 -13.99 0.75
C VAL A 73 -0.50 -12.99 1.80
N PRO A 74 0.16 -11.88 1.40
CA PRO A 74 0.74 -10.91 2.33
C PRO A 74 -0.25 -10.31 3.32
N TRP A 75 -1.53 -10.17 2.96
CA TRP A 75 -2.56 -9.75 3.92
C TRP A 75 -2.69 -10.70 5.11
N GLN A 76 -2.54 -12.00 4.90
CA GLN A 76 -2.68 -13.05 5.91
C GLN A 76 -1.40 -13.30 6.71
N SER A 77 -0.24 -12.94 6.14
CA SER A 77 1.07 -13.19 6.76
C SER A 77 1.66 -11.93 7.40
N TYR A 78 1.50 -10.77 6.76
CA TYR A 78 2.16 -9.51 7.12
C TYR A 78 1.19 -8.33 7.28
N GLY A 79 -0.10 -8.50 6.96
CA GLY A 79 -1.12 -7.47 7.15
C GLY A 79 -1.00 -6.27 6.20
N VAL A 80 -0.33 -6.46 5.06
CA VAL A 80 -0.09 -5.45 4.00
C VAL A 80 -0.40 -6.08 2.64
N PRO A 81 -0.68 -5.30 1.57
CA PRO A 81 -1.05 -5.86 0.28
C PRO A 81 0.11 -6.58 -0.41
N TRP A 82 1.35 -6.17 -0.13
CA TRP A 82 2.54 -6.78 -0.70
C TRP A 82 3.70 -6.67 0.29
N TYR A 83 4.46 -7.75 0.45
CA TYR A 83 5.69 -7.76 1.23
C TYR A 83 6.65 -8.77 0.63
N TYR A 84 7.90 -8.37 0.44
CA TYR A 84 8.96 -9.27 -0.01
C TYR A 84 9.83 -9.61 1.20
N PRO A 85 9.64 -10.78 1.84
CA PRO A 85 10.32 -11.12 3.09
C PRO A 85 11.77 -11.56 2.87
N THR A 86 12.49 -11.79 3.96
CA THR A 86 13.72 -12.59 4.02
C THR A 86 13.41 -14.08 4.13
N THR A 87 14.32 -14.97 3.72
CA THR A 87 14.15 -16.41 3.96
C THR A 87 13.93 -16.70 5.45
N SER A 88 14.71 -16.06 6.33
CA SER A 88 14.55 -16.20 7.78
C SER A 88 13.15 -15.81 8.28
N GLU A 89 12.56 -14.73 7.76
CA GLU A 89 11.17 -14.34 8.09
C GLU A 89 10.16 -15.37 7.59
N VAL A 90 10.35 -15.93 6.40
CA VAL A 90 9.46 -16.98 5.86
C VAL A 90 9.53 -18.24 6.71
N VAL A 91 10.72 -18.68 7.10
CA VAL A 91 10.93 -19.84 7.98
C VAL A 91 10.22 -19.64 9.32
N ALA A 92 10.35 -18.45 9.92
CA ALA A 92 9.69 -18.12 11.17
C ALA A 92 8.16 -18.02 11.04
N MET A 93 7.67 -17.49 9.91
CA MET A 93 6.24 -17.38 9.61
C MET A 93 5.60 -18.74 9.30
N GLY A 94 6.37 -19.67 8.70
CA GLY A 94 5.92 -21.01 8.34
C GLY A 94 4.84 -21.04 7.26
N LYS A 95 4.69 -19.96 6.48
CA LYS A 95 3.74 -19.81 5.37
C LYS A 95 4.10 -18.59 4.52
N GLY A 96 3.61 -18.55 3.29
CA GLY A 96 3.82 -17.41 2.41
C GLY A 96 3.38 -17.66 0.98
N ASP A 97 3.50 -16.64 0.15
CA ASP A 97 3.10 -16.64 -1.25
C ASP A 97 4.23 -17.14 -2.18
N CYS A 98 4.16 -16.80 -3.47
CA CYS A 98 5.15 -17.21 -4.45
C CYS A 98 6.56 -16.66 -4.14
N GLN A 99 6.69 -15.39 -3.72
CA GLN A 99 7.99 -14.84 -3.30
C GLN A 99 8.59 -15.64 -2.15
N ALA A 100 7.78 -15.93 -1.13
CA ALA A 100 8.22 -16.66 0.05
C ALA A 100 8.67 -18.09 -0.28
N ARG A 101 7.89 -18.81 -1.09
CA ARG A 101 8.20 -20.17 -1.55
C ARG A 101 9.47 -20.20 -2.40
N MET A 102 9.60 -19.26 -3.32
CA MET A 102 10.79 -19.09 -4.15
C MET A 102 12.04 -18.88 -3.27
N LEU A 103 11.97 -17.98 -2.29
CA LEU A 103 13.10 -17.69 -1.41
C LEU A 103 13.57 -18.92 -0.64
N VAL A 104 12.62 -19.67 -0.06
CA VAL A 104 12.93 -20.90 0.69
C VAL A 104 13.51 -21.97 -0.24
N LEU A 105 12.89 -22.20 -1.40
CA LEU A 105 13.38 -23.19 -2.37
C LEU A 105 14.79 -22.84 -2.84
N ALA A 106 15.01 -21.60 -3.30
CA ALA A 106 16.32 -21.12 -3.73
C ALA A 106 17.37 -21.25 -2.61
N SER A 107 16.99 -20.98 -1.36
CA SER A 107 17.90 -21.08 -0.22
C SER A 107 18.30 -22.53 0.07
N ILE A 108 17.36 -23.48 -0.05
CA ILE A 108 17.65 -24.91 0.12
C ILE A 108 18.55 -25.41 -1.02
N LEU A 109 18.21 -25.10 -2.29
CA LEU A 109 19.02 -25.51 -3.43
C LEU A 109 20.45 -24.95 -3.31
N LYS A 110 20.59 -23.69 -2.91
CA LYS A 110 21.89 -23.05 -2.65
C LYS A 110 22.64 -23.72 -1.49
N ALA A 111 21.97 -24.11 -0.41
CA ALA A 111 22.59 -24.83 0.71
C ALA A 111 23.13 -26.21 0.32
N LYS A 112 22.54 -26.81 -0.72
CA LYS A 112 22.88 -28.15 -1.22
C LYS A 112 23.77 -28.12 -2.46
N ASP A 113 24.28 -26.95 -2.84
CA ASP A 113 25.07 -26.72 -4.06
C ASP A 113 24.37 -27.21 -5.35
N ILE A 114 23.03 -27.18 -5.38
CA ILE A 114 22.24 -27.53 -6.57
C ILE A 114 22.07 -26.26 -7.43
N PRO A 115 22.41 -26.30 -8.72
CA PRO A 115 22.28 -25.15 -9.60
C PRO A 115 20.80 -24.76 -9.80
N TYR A 116 20.52 -23.46 -9.75
CA TYR A 116 19.18 -22.91 -9.93
C TYR A 116 19.24 -21.52 -10.56
N ARG A 117 18.09 -21.05 -11.04
CA ARG A 117 17.86 -19.68 -11.48
C ARG A 117 16.58 -19.12 -10.90
N LEU A 118 16.53 -17.80 -10.78
CA LEU A 118 15.31 -17.08 -10.41
C LEU A 118 14.68 -16.53 -11.67
N GLU A 119 13.41 -16.85 -11.87
CA GLU A 119 12.62 -16.51 -13.04
C GLU A 119 11.37 -15.75 -12.56
N ALA A 120 10.91 -14.77 -13.33
CA ALA A 120 9.72 -14.00 -12.97
C ALA A 120 8.89 -13.60 -14.19
N SER A 121 7.57 -13.56 -14.03
CA SER A 121 6.59 -12.91 -14.92
C SER A 121 6.03 -11.65 -14.24
N LEU A 122 5.04 -11.00 -14.84
CA LEU A 122 4.35 -9.85 -14.24
C LEU A 122 3.59 -10.24 -12.96
N ASP A 123 3.10 -11.47 -12.87
CA ASP A 123 2.19 -11.97 -11.86
C ASP A 123 2.76 -13.14 -11.04
N HIS A 124 3.95 -13.64 -11.39
CA HIS A 124 4.54 -14.82 -10.75
C HIS A 124 6.07 -14.74 -10.65
N ILE A 125 6.64 -15.44 -9.66
CA ILE A 125 8.09 -15.59 -9.48
C ILE A 125 8.36 -17.02 -9.02
N TRP A 126 9.35 -17.67 -9.62
CA TRP A 126 9.65 -19.08 -9.36
C TRP A 126 11.15 -19.37 -9.43
N VAL A 127 11.50 -20.57 -9.00
CA VAL A 127 12.86 -21.12 -9.14
C VAL A 127 12.86 -22.11 -10.30
N ASP A 128 13.81 -21.96 -11.21
CA ASP A 128 14.11 -22.94 -12.26
C ASP A 128 15.36 -23.74 -11.90
N TYR A 129 15.40 -25.02 -12.27
CA TYR A 129 16.50 -25.94 -11.99
C TYR A 129 16.56 -27.06 -13.03
N PRO A 130 17.71 -27.73 -13.24
CA PRO A 130 17.84 -28.75 -14.26
C PRO A 130 16.80 -29.88 -14.12
N GLY A 131 16.04 -30.11 -15.19
CA GLY A 131 15.00 -31.13 -15.23
C GLY A 131 13.64 -30.70 -14.68
N LYS A 132 13.44 -29.41 -14.33
CA LYS A 132 12.12 -28.89 -13.96
C LYS A 132 11.14 -29.05 -15.12
N GLN A 133 9.94 -29.54 -14.80
CA GLN A 133 8.84 -29.58 -15.76
C GLN A 133 8.10 -28.24 -15.73
N SER A 134 7.93 -27.61 -16.90
CA SER A 134 7.13 -26.39 -17.02
C SER A 134 5.66 -26.66 -16.67
N ASN A 135 5.03 -25.71 -15.99
CA ASN A 135 3.58 -25.73 -15.74
C ASN A 135 2.95 -24.43 -16.26
N GLU A 136 1.62 -24.33 -16.20
CA GLU A 136 0.87 -23.20 -16.79
C GLU A 136 1.23 -21.83 -16.20
N LEU A 137 1.73 -21.77 -14.96
CA LEU A 137 2.12 -20.52 -14.27
C LEU A 137 3.64 -20.27 -14.31
N GLU A 138 4.43 -21.31 -14.52
CA GLU A 138 5.90 -21.30 -14.55
C GLU A 138 6.36 -21.72 -15.95
N ASN A 139 5.88 -20.99 -16.96
CA ASN A 139 6.26 -21.19 -18.35
C ASN A 139 7.20 -20.05 -18.80
N ALA A 140 8.31 -20.43 -19.44
CA ALA A 140 9.26 -19.49 -20.04
C ALA A 140 8.62 -18.54 -21.05
N GLU A 141 7.51 -18.93 -21.69
CA GLU A 141 6.75 -18.09 -22.64
C GLU A 141 6.04 -16.89 -21.98
N LEU A 142 5.82 -16.96 -20.65
CA LEU A 142 5.23 -15.89 -19.85
C LEU A 142 6.29 -15.12 -19.04
N ALA A 143 7.55 -15.57 -19.05
CA ALA A 143 8.63 -14.99 -18.27
C ALA A 143 8.97 -13.58 -18.79
N LEU A 144 8.89 -12.60 -17.89
CA LEU A 144 9.43 -11.26 -18.11
C LEU A 144 10.92 -11.20 -17.80
N LEU A 145 11.40 -12.01 -16.87
CA LEU A 145 12.78 -12.05 -16.43
C LEU A 145 13.28 -13.48 -16.56
N GLN A 146 14.17 -13.70 -17.54
CA GLN A 146 14.83 -14.98 -17.78
C GLN A 146 16.33 -14.80 -17.85
N ASP A 147 17.09 -15.58 -17.09
CA ASP A 147 18.54 -15.40 -16.94
C ASP A 147 18.94 -13.95 -16.59
N GLY A 148 18.09 -13.23 -15.83
CA GLY A 148 18.31 -11.82 -15.50
C GLY A 148 18.07 -10.82 -16.66
N LYS A 149 17.54 -11.28 -17.80
CA LYS A 149 17.19 -10.44 -18.96
C LYS A 149 15.69 -10.19 -19.01
N LEU A 150 15.32 -8.94 -19.25
CA LEU A 150 13.94 -8.52 -19.49
C LEU A 150 13.49 -8.96 -20.89
N GLN A 151 12.43 -9.74 -20.97
CA GLN A 151 11.77 -10.16 -22.22
C GLN A 151 10.28 -9.81 -22.16
N LEU A 152 9.67 -9.56 -23.33
CA LEU A 152 8.23 -9.34 -23.42
C LEU A 152 7.55 -10.70 -23.66
N PRO A 153 6.42 -11.00 -22.97
CA PRO A 153 5.76 -12.28 -23.12
C PRO A 153 5.07 -12.35 -24.48
N GLU A 154 5.06 -13.52 -25.11
CA GLU A 154 4.48 -13.71 -26.44
C GLU A 154 2.93 -13.69 -26.42
N ARG A 155 2.33 -14.03 -25.27
CA ARG A 155 0.88 -14.04 -25.05
C ARG A 155 0.54 -13.54 -23.65
N TRP A 156 -0.57 -12.80 -23.55
CA TRP A 156 -1.02 -12.23 -22.29
C TRP A 156 -2.54 -12.36 -22.14
N ASP A 157 -2.98 -12.99 -21.04
CA ASP A 157 -4.40 -13.06 -20.66
C ASP A 157 -4.72 -12.01 -19.59
N TRP A 158 -5.24 -10.87 -20.05
CA TRP A 158 -5.69 -9.77 -19.18
C TRP A 158 -6.82 -10.18 -18.22
N GLY A 159 -7.68 -11.11 -18.63
CA GLY A 159 -8.82 -11.54 -17.83
C GLY A 159 -8.37 -12.43 -16.67
N GLN A 160 -7.44 -13.34 -16.92
CA GLN A 160 -6.83 -14.17 -15.88
C GLN A 160 -5.99 -13.32 -14.91
N SER A 161 -5.15 -12.44 -15.44
CA SER A 161 -4.30 -11.55 -14.62
C SER A 161 -5.15 -10.69 -13.67
N TYR A 162 -6.22 -10.08 -14.18
CA TYR A 162 -7.14 -9.30 -13.35
C TYR A 162 -7.80 -10.12 -12.24
N ARG A 163 -8.22 -11.36 -12.54
CA ARG A 163 -8.82 -12.23 -11.52
C ARG A 163 -7.81 -12.59 -10.43
N ILE A 164 -6.60 -12.97 -10.81
CA ILE A 164 -5.52 -13.30 -9.87
C ILE A 164 -5.20 -12.08 -8.99
N GLU A 165 -4.97 -10.91 -9.59
CA GLU A 165 -4.67 -9.69 -8.84
C GLU A 165 -5.83 -9.25 -7.94
N LYS A 166 -7.08 -9.31 -8.41
CA LYS A 166 -8.25 -9.00 -7.59
C LYS A 166 -8.33 -9.96 -6.40
N ASP A 167 -8.19 -11.25 -6.62
CA ASP A 167 -8.28 -12.23 -5.55
C ASP A 167 -7.13 -12.04 -4.54
N TYR A 168 -5.92 -11.84 -5.05
CA TYR A 168 -4.70 -11.67 -4.25
C TYR A 168 -4.66 -10.38 -3.45
N PHE A 169 -5.02 -9.22 -4.04
CA PHE A 169 -4.92 -7.91 -3.39
C PHE A 169 -6.21 -7.43 -2.75
N TRP A 170 -7.36 -7.72 -3.36
CA TRP A 170 -8.63 -7.13 -2.99
C TRP A 170 -9.54 -8.09 -2.22
N ASP A 171 -9.77 -9.31 -2.69
CA ASP A 171 -10.70 -10.22 -2.02
C ASP A 171 -10.18 -10.63 -0.63
N THR A 172 -8.87 -10.87 -0.52
CA THR A 172 -8.19 -11.24 0.73
C THR A 172 -7.95 -10.04 1.67
N MET A 173 -8.13 -8.80 1.21
CA MET A 173 -7.96 -7.62 2.04
C MET A 173 -8.98 -7.63 3.18
N PRO A 174 -8.55 -7.49 4.45
CA PRO A 174 -9.45 -7.48 5.60
C PRO A 174 -10.55 -6.43 5.48
N LEU A 175 -11.74 -6.74 5.98
CA LEU A 175 -12.90 -5.86 5.88
C LEU A 175 -12.63 -4.52 6.56
N GLU A 176 -11.94 -4.54 7.70
CA GLU A 176 -11.56 -3.35 8.46
C GLU A 176 -10.70 -2.41 7.62
N ARG A 177 -9.77 -2.96 6.83
CA ARG A 177 -8.93 -2.19 5.91
C ARG A 177 -9.75 -1.54 4.81
N LYS A 178 -10.71 -2.27 4.23
CA LYS A 178 -11.62 -1.72 3.21
C LYS A 178 -12.44 -0.57 3.79
N LEU A 179 -13.05 -0.77 4.96
CA LEU A 179 -13.85 0.26 5.63
C LEU A 179 -13.03 1.51 5.95
N LEU A 180 -11.81 1.37 6.47
CA LEU A 180 -10.92 2.50 6.73
C LEU A 180 -10.52 3.22 5.44
N LEU A 181 -10.20 2.48 4.38
CA LEU A 181 -9.82 3.04 3.08
C LEU A 181 -10.94 3.94 2.54
N PHE A 182 -12.14 3.38 2.34
CA PHE A 182 -13.26 4.14 1.76
C PHE A 182 -13.84 5.18 2.70
N GLY A 183 -13.92 4.87 4.01
CA GLY A 183 -14.40 5.81 5.01
C GLY A 183 -13.55 7.07 5.08
N GLY A 184 -12.22 6.93 5.14
CA GLY A 184 -11.34 8.09 5.17
C GLY A 184 -11.31 8.86 3.85
N LEU A 185 -11.37 8.19 2.70
CA LEU A 185 -11.49 8.87 1.40
C LEU A 185 -12.79 9.67 1.29
N LEU A 186 -13.90 9.12 1.79
CA LEU A 186 -15.18 9.82 1.85
C LEU A 186 -15.10 11.06 2.75
N VAL A 187 -14.46 10.96 3.92
CA VAL A 187 -14.24 12.10 4.81
C VAL A 187 -13.38 13.17 4.14
N ILE A 188 -12.27 12.79 3.50
CA ILE A 188 -11.39 13.73 2.78
C ILE A 188 -12.15 14.47 1.67
N LEU A 189 -13.04 13.77 0.95
CA LEU A 189 -13.87 14.35 -0.09
C LEU A 189 -14.92 15.33 0.49
N LEU A 190 -15.59 14.94 1.58
CA LEU A 190 -16.70 15.69 2.18
C LEU A 190 -16.25 16.83 3.12
N TRP A 191 -14.99 16.83 3.57
CA TRP A 191 -14.44 17.82 4.51
C TRP A 191 -14.71 19.28 4.11
N ARG A 192 -14.75 19.57 2.80
CA ARG A 192 -15.04 20.91 2.27
C ARG A 192 -16.48 21.35 2.54
N VAL A 193 -17.46 20.45 2.36
CA VAL A 193 -18.89 20.76 2.53
C VAL A 193 -19.19 21.07 4.00
N ALA A 194 -18.52 20.39 4.92
CA ALA A 194 -18.63 20.66 6.35
C ALA A 194 -17.90 21.96 6.77
N GLY A 195 -16.67 22.18 6.28
CA GLY A 195 -15.88 23.37 6.62
C GLY A 195 -16.50 24.70 6.15
N GLU A 196 -17.05 24.74 4.92
CA GLU A 196 -17.72 25.95 4.40
C GLU A 196 -19.02 26.25 5.18
N ARG A 197 -19.73 25.22 5.66
CA ARG A 197 -20.93 25.39 6.49
C ARG A 197 -20.63 25.84 7.91
N ILE A 198 -19.56 25.35 8.53
CA ILE A 198 -19.14 25.76 9.89
C ILE A 198 -18.68 27.23 9.89
N VAL A 199 -17.88 27.64 8.90
CA VAL A 199 -17.44 29.04 8.75
C VAL A 199 -18.63 29.96 8.47
N SER A 200 -19.59 29.54 7.65
CA SER A 200 -20.83 30.30 7.42
C SER A 200 -21.70 30.41 8.67
N TRP A 201 -21.73 29.40 9.54
CA TRP A 201 -22.49 29.43 10.79
C TRP A 201 -21.82 30.34 11.83
N MET A 202 -20.49 30.32 11.92
CA MET A 202 -19.71 31.24 12.76
C MET A 202 -19.75 32.69 12.27
N ALA A 203 -19.91 32.94 10.97
CA ALA A 203 -20.11 34.29 10.43
C ALA A 203 -21.53 34.83 10.68
N LEU A 204 -22.49 33.98 11.04
CA LEU A 204 -23.89 34.32 11.31
C LEU A 204 -24.22 34.41 12.80
N THR A 205 -23.30 34.09 13.70
CA THR A 205 -23.48 34.36 15.14
C THR A 205 -23.21 35.85 15.39
N PRO A 206 -24.24 36.66 15.74
CA PRO A 206 -24.01 38.05 16.10
C PRO A 206 -23.16 38.09 17.38
N GLY A 207 -22.12 38.92 17.37
CA GLY A 207 -21.31 39.19 18.55
C GLY A 207 -22.17 39.76 19.69
N PRO A 208 -21.76 39.58 20.95
CA PRO A 208 -22.56 39.92 22.14
C PRO A 208 -22.82 41.43 22.36
N ASP A 209 -22.46 42.32 21.42
CA ASP A 209 -22.54 43.78 21.62
C ASP A 209 -23.84 44.41 21.07
N GLY A 210 -24.86 43.62 20.78
CA GLY A 210 -26.18 44.09 20.35
C GLY A 210 -27.09 44.58 21.48
N ALA A 211 -26.55 45.26 22.51
CA ALA A 211 -27.36 45.91 23.54
C ALA A 211 -27.50 47.42 23.24
N SER A 212 -28.66 47.79 22.71
CA SER A 212 -29.10 49.18 22.55
C SER A 212 -29.39 49.81 23.93
N PRO A 213 -29.09 51.10 24.13
CA PRO A 213 -30.02 51.92 24.90
C PRO A 213 -30.29 53.28 24.28
N ASN A 214 -31.55 53.43 23.90
CA ASN A 214 -32.26 54.68 23.81
C ASN A 214 -32.36 55.32 25.22
N SER A 215 -31.67 56.44 25.48
CA SER A 215 -32.05 57.36 26.58
C SER A 215 -31.48 58.77 26.41
N ARG A 216 -32.31 59.74 25.99
CA ARG A 216 -32.76 60.91 26.78
C ARG A 216 -33.28 62.04 25.90
N ARG A 217 -34.59 62.25 26.03
CA ARG A 217 -35.36 63.47 25.76
C ARG A 217 -35.19 64.45 26.93
N GLY A 218 -35.28 65.76 26.65
CA GLY A 218 -35.49 66.86 27.61
C GLY A 218 -34.57 68.06 27.30
N GLU A 219 -34.95 69.01 26.44
CA GLU A 219 -35.80 70.20 26.66
C GLU A 219 -35.29 71.23 27.69
N THR A 220 -35.04 72.45 27.20
CA THR A 220 -35.29 73.80 27.78
C THR A 220 -34.59 74.82 26.85
N VAL A 221 -35.26 75.54 25.93
CA VAL A 221 -36.14 76.71 26.06
C VAL A 221 -35.51 77.92 26.78
N GLY A 222 -35.29 79.00 26.00
CA GLY A 222 -35.64 80.37 26.39
C GLY A 222 -34.49 81.33 26.70
N GLY A 223 -34.48 82.50 26.06
CA GLY A 223 -33.96 83.72 26.68
C GLY A 223 -33.15 84.68 25.79
N ASP A 224 -33.89 85.49 25.05
CA ASP A 224 -33.52 86.74 24.37
C ASP A 224 -32.73 87.75 25.24
N ALA A 225 -31.82 88.55 24.63
CA ALA A 225 -31.62 90.00 24.85
C ALA A 225 -30.26 90.55 24.33
N SER A 226 -30.34 91.29 23.21
CA SER A 226 -29.87 92.68 23.05
C SER A 226 -28.38 93.09 23.25
N LEU A 227 -27.68 93.31 22.11
CA LEU A 227 -26.95 94.52 21.61
C LEU A 227 -26.01 95.37 22.53
N PRO A 228 -25.19 96.30 21.99
CA PRO A 228 -24.26 96.25 20.83
C PRO A 228 -22.88 96.89 21.17
N ARG A 229 -21.89 96.83 20.25
CA ARG A 229 -20.97 97.97 19.96
C ARG A 229 -19.96 97.69 18.82
N ASN A 230 -19.83 98.70 17.95
CA ASN A 230 -18.66 99.14 17.17
C ASN A 230 -18.23 98.18 16.03
N GLU A 231 -18.09 98.58 14.77
CA GLU A 231 -17.96 99.87 14.06
C GLU A 231 -18.64 99.81 12.68
#